data_AF-A0A8T3U5A3-F1
#
_entry.id   AF-A0A8T3U5A3-F1
#
_cell.length_a   1.000
_cell.length_b   1.000
_cell.length_c   1.000
_cell.angle_alpha   90.00
_cell.angle_beta   90.00
_cell.angle_gamma   90.00
#
_symmetry.space_group_name_H-M   'P 1'
#
loop_
_entity.id
_entity.type
_entity.pdbx_description
1 polymer ?
#
loop_
_entity_poly.entity_id
_entity_poly.type
_entity_poly.pdbx_seq_one_letter_code
_entity_poly.pdbx_strand_id
1 'polypeptide(L)' 'MIKMVNIDLDGTLLDNEGQVSSRTIETFKRAKTKDIQIVITTGRPLKSAVTFSKEFRNFKICNMWKWKHII' A
#
# COMPACT_ATOMS: atom_id res chain seq x y z
N MET A 1 3.62 5.70 19.75
CA MET A 1 3.69 4.41 19.04
C MET A 1 2.89 4.50 17.76
N ILE A 2 3.47 4.17 16.61
CA ILE A 2 2.76 4.18 15.32
C ILE A 2 2.02 2.87 15.16
N LYS A 3 0.75 2.91 14.77
CA LYS A 3 -0.10 1.72 14.52
C LYS A 3 -0.43 1.54 13.04
N MET A 4 -0.37 2.61 12.25
CA MET A 4 -0.78 2.61 10.85
C MET A 4 0.01 3.63 10.04
N VAL A 5 0.25 3.32 8.77
CA VAL A 5 0.81 4.22 7.77
C VAL A 5 -0.07 4.16 6.53
N ASN A 6 -0.60 5.31 6.13
CA ASN A 6 -1.28 5.48 4.85
C ASN A 6 -0.27 5.94 3.80
N ILE A 7 -0.27 5.32 2.63
CA ILE A 7 0.67 5.65 1.55
C ILE A 7 -0.06 5.73 0.21
N ASP A 8 0.22 6.79 -0.56
CA ASP A 8 -0.27 6.90 -1.94
C ASP A 8 0.55 6.02 -2.90
N LEU A 9 0.00 5.78 -4.09
CA LEU A 9 0.65 4.99 -5.14
C LEU A 9 1.59 5.86 -5.98
N ASP A 10 1.04 6.73 -6.81
CA ASP A 10 1.79 7.42 -7.87
C ASP A 10 2.72 8.49 -7.32
N GLY A 11 3.98 8.46 -7.75
CA GLY A 11 4.98 9.42 -7.27
C GLY A 11 5.29 9.31 -5.78
N THR A 12 4.79 8.26 -5.11
CA THR A 12 4.99 8.01 -3.67
C THR A 12 5.51 6.59 -3.44
N LEU A 13 4.66 5.56 -3.62
CA LEU A 13 5.05 4.16 -3.48
C LEU A 13 5.67 3.60 -4.76
N LEU A 14 5.09 3.98 -5.91
CA LEU A 14 5.50 3.56 -7.23
C LEU A 14 6.49 4.56 -7.82
N ASP A 15 7.55 4.04 -8.44
CA ASP A 15 8.44 4.83 -9.29
C ASP A 15 7.80 5.13 -10.67
N ASN A 16 8.56 5.79 -11.54
CA ASN A 16 8.10 6.16 -12.89
C ASN A 16 7.79 4.94 -13.79
N GLU A 17 8.29 3.75 -13.43
CA GLU A 17 8.01 2.49 -14.13
C GLU A 17 6.82 1.73 -13.51
N GLY A 18 6.23 2.27 -12.44
CA GLY A 18 5.11 1.63 -11.74
C GLY A 18 5.57 0.56 -10.74
N GLN A 19 6.85 0.54 -10.36
CA GLN A 19 7.44 -0.51 -9.54
C GLN A 19 7.68 -0.04 -8.10
N VAL A 20 7.74 -0.98 -7.16
CA VAL A 20 8.13 -0.71 -5.76
C VAL A 20 9.56 -1.15 -5.53
N SER A 21 10.38 -0.23 -5.02
CA SER A 21 11.78 -0.54 -4.72
C SER A 21 11.94 -1.67 -3.67
N SER A 22 13.00 -2.46 -3.79
CA SER A 22 13.34 -3.52 -2.82
C SER A 22 13.49 -2.98 -1.40
N ARG A 23 14.03 -1.76 -1.26
CA ARG A 23 14.16 -1.06 0.03
C ARG A 23 12.79 -0.81 0.68
N THR A 24 11.79 -0.39 -0.10
CA THR A 24 10.44 -0.17 0.40
C THR A 24 9.78 -1.48 0.83
N ILE A 25 9.95 -2.55 0.04
CA ILE A 25 9.45 -3.90 0.38
C ILE A 25 10.02 -4.38 1.71
N GLU A 26 11.34 -4.25 1.93
CA GLU A 26 11.95 -4.62 3.21
C GLU A 26 11.44 -3.78 4.38
N THR A 27 11.20 -2.48 4.14
CA THR A 27 10.66 -1.58 5.15
C THR A 27 9.25 -1.99 5.56
N PHE A 28 8.42 -2.39 4.60
CA PHE A 28 7.08 -2.91 4.89
C PHE A 28 7.11 -4.25 5.64
N LYS A 29 8.06 -5.13 5.33
CA LYS A 29 8.28 -6.35 6.14
C LYS A 29 8.62 -6.00 7.59
N ARG A 30 9.53 -5.06 7.82
CA ARG A 30 9.88 -4.57 9.17
C ARG A 30 8.73 -3.86 9.88
N ALA A 31 7.87 -3.17 9.14
CA ALA A 31 6.66 -2.56 9.71
C ALA A 31 5.67 -3.63 10.17
N LYS A 32 5.49 -4.69 9.36
CA LYS A 32 4.64 -5.84 9.71
C LYS A 32 5.12 -6.57 10.96
N THR A 33 6.44 -6.77 11.14
CA THR A 33 6.98 -7.38 12.37
C THR A 33 6.77 -6.53 13.62
N LYS A 34 6.45 -5.24 13.45
CA LYS A 34 6.11 -4.31 14.54
C LYS A 34 4.60 -4.09 14.71
N ASP A 35 3.77 -4.93 14.06
CA ASP A 35 2.30 -4.80 14.06
C ASP A 35 1.80 -3.44 13.54
N ILE A 36 2.55 -2.84 12.61
CA ILE A 36 2.16 -1.58 11.95
C ILE A 36 1.39 -1.93 10.67
N GLN A 37 0.17 -1.42 10.56
CA GLN A 37 -0.66 -1.61 9.37
C GLN A 37 -0.25 -0.65 8.25
N ILE A 38 0.02 -1.18 7.06
CA ILE A 38 0.25 -0.38 5.86
C ILE A 38 -1.03 -0.37 5.01
N VAL A 39 -1.52 0.82 4.67
CA VAL A 39 -2.76 1.03 3.92
C VAL A 39 -2.47 1.85 2.68
N ILE A 40 -2.80 1.31 1.51
CA ILE A 40 -2.76 2.06 0.25
C ILE A 40 -3.91 3.07 0.26
N THR A 41 -3.59 4.36 0.11
CA THR A 41 -4.56 5.46 0.06
C THR A 41 -4.40 6.21 -1.24
N THR A 42 -5.25 5.91 -2.22
CA THR A 42 -5.09 6.43 -3.58
C THR A 42 -6.40 6.94 -4.17
N GLY A 43 -6.29 7.93 -5.06
CA GLY A 43 -7.37 8.42 -5.91
C GLY A 43 -7.66 7.52 -7.12
N ARG A 44 -6.77 6.58 -7.47
CA ARG A 44 -6.98 5.65 -8.59
C ARG A 44 -8.27 4.85 -8.44
N PRO A 45 -8.97 4.48 -9.52
CA PRO A 45 -10.11 3.57 -9.41
C PRO A 45 -9.75 2.28 -8.67
N LEU A 46 -10.64 1.79 -7.80
CA LEU A 46 -10.40 0.59 -6.97
C LEU A 46 -9.81 -0.59 -7.74
N LYS A 47 -10.31 -0.87 -8.95
CA LYS A 47 -9.82 -1.97 -9.79
C LYS A 47 -8.32 -1.86 -10.08
N SER A 48 -7.84 -0.63 -10.33
CA SER A 48 -6.41 -0.36 -10.54
C SER A 48 -5.64 -0.56 -9.24
N ALA A 49 -6.12 0.02 -8.13
CA ALA A 49 -5.46 -0.12 -6.82
C ALA A 49 -5.33 -1.58 -6.36
N VAL A 50 -6.35 -2.41 -6.60
CA VAL A 50 -6.35 -3.84 -6.29
C VAL A 50 -5.26 -4.59 -7.05
N THR A 51 -5.03 -4.26 -8.32
CA THR A 51 -3.98 -4.91 -9.13
C THR A 51 -2.62 -4.75 -8.48
N PHE A 52 -2.25 -3.52 -8.07
CA PHE A 52 -0.98 -3.26 -7.37
C PHE A 52 -0.94 -3.91 -5.99
N SER A 53 -2.05 -3.93 -5.25
CA SER A 53 -2.10 -4.56 -3.93
C SER A 53 -1.87 -6.08 -3.96
N LYS A 54 -2.28 -6.77 -5.04
CA LYS A 54 -2.11 -8.23 -5.18
C LYS A 54 -0.64 -8.64 -5.31
N GLU A 55 0.18 -7.80 -5.93
CA GLU A 55 1.62 -8.05 -6.06
C GLU A 55 2.33 -8.07 -4.70
N PHE A 56 1.80 -7.36 -3.71
CA PHE A 56 2.37 -7.28 -2.36
C PHE A 56 1.60 -8.09 -1.30
N ARG A 57 0.55 -8.82 -1.71
CA ARG A 57 -0.20 -9.85 -0.95
C ARG A 57 -0.71 -9.49 0.46
N ASN A 58 -0.66 -8.25 0.96
CA ASN A 58 -1.05 -7.95 2.37
C ASN A 58 -1.42 -6.48 2.66
N PHE A 59 -1.77 -5.64 1.67
CA PHE A 59 -2.18 -4.26 1.95
C PHE A 59 -3.70 -4.11 2.06
N LYS A 60 -4.14 -3.30 3.02
CA LYS A 60 -5.51 -2.76 3.02
C LYS A 60 -5.56 -1.59 2.04
N ILE A 61 -6.71 -1.37 1.39
CA ILE A 61 -6.88 -0.21 0.50
C ILE A 61 -7.98 0.72 1.03
N CYS A 62 -7.63 2.00 1.09
CA CYS A 62 -8.54 3.12 1.19
C CYS A 62 -8.59 3.81 -0.18
N ASN A 63 -9.76 3.90 -0.79
CA ASN A 63 -9.94 4.52 -2.10
C ASN A 63 -11.04 5.57 -2.05
N MET A 64 -10.72 6.81 -2.41
CA MET A 64 -11.69 7.92 -2.45
C MET A 64 -12.56 7.96 -1.18
N TRP A 65 -11.92 7.90 0.00
CA TRP A 65 -12.56 7.92 1.32
C TRP A 65 -13.42 6.68 1.67
N LYS A 66 -13.42 5.64 0.83
CA LYS A 66 -14.07 4.36 1.10
C LYS A 66 -13.03 3.31 1.50
N TRP A 67 -13.28 2.66 2.63
CA TRP A 67 -12.47 1.54 3.11
C TRP A 67 -12.96 0.25 2.49
N LYS A 68 -12.07 -0.50 1.84
CA LYS A 68 -12.35 -1.87 1.42
C LYS A 68 -11.24 -2.80 1.88
N HIS A 69 -11.64 -3.82 2.63
CA HIS A 69 -10.77 -4.96 2.91
C HIS A 69 -10.68 -5.81 1.64
N ILE A 70 -9.49 -5.85 1.05
CA ILE A 70 -9.18 -6.75 -0.05
C ILE A 70 -8.42 -7.91 0.59
N ILE A 71 -9.02 -9.10 0.49
CA ILE A 71 -8.52 -10.36 1.01
C ILE A 71 -7.56 -10.96 -0.02
#